data_AF-A0A7Y2P2N1-F1
#
_entry.id   AF-A0A7Y2P2N1-F1
#
_cell.length_a   1.000
_cell.length_b   1.000
_cell.length_c   1.000
_cell.angle_alpha   90.00
_cell.angle_beta   90.00
_cell.angle_gamma   90.00
#
_symmetry.space_group_name_H-M   'P 1'
#
loop_
_entity.id
_entity.type
_entity.pdbx_description
1 polymer ?
#
loop_
_entity_poly.entity_id
_entity_poly.type
_entity_poly.pdbx_seq_one_letter_code
_entity_poly.pdbx_strand_id
1 'polypeptide(L)'
;MNSEKYFNANKDLWNKRVAIHKKSELYEVEGFKKGKSSLQHIELEELGEVKGKSMLHLQCHFGLDTLSWVRLGAKVTGVDFSEEAIDLAKSL
;
A
#
# COMPACT_ATOMS: atom_id res chain seq x y z
N MET A 1 23.90 -20.09 -0.44
CA MET A 1 23.33 -18.98 -1.22
C MET A 1 22.93 -17.90 -0.20
N ASN A 2 23.52 -16.69 -0.24
CA ASN A 2 23.30 -15.71 0.83
C ASN A 2 21.99 -14.95 0.60
N SER A 3 20.87 -15.54 1.03
CA SER A 3 19.52 -14.97 0.89
C SER A 3 19.38 -13.61 1.58
N GLU A 4 20.09 -13.42 2.69
CA GLU A 4 20.07 -12.18 3.47
C GLU A 4 20.63 -10.99 2.67
N LYS A 5 21.71 -11.19 1.90
CA LYS A 5 22.25 -10.15 1.02
C LYS A 5 21.23 -9.67 -0.01
N TYR A 6 20.52 -10.60 -0.65
CA TYR A 6 19.52 -10.26 -1.67
C TYR A 6 18.28 -9.63 -1.04
N PHE A 7 17.87 -10.11 0.13
CA PHE A 7 16.77 -9.54 0.90
C PHE A 7 17.07 -8.08 1.28
N ASN A 8 18.24 -7.81 1.87
CA ASN A 8 18.64 -6.47 2.28
C ASN A 8 18.77 -5.54 1.08
N ALA A 9 19.37 -5.98 -0.03
CA ALA A 9 19.44 -5.18 -1.25
C ALA A 9 18.05 -4.83 -1.82
N ASN A 10 17.10 -5.78 -1.77
CA ASN A 10 15.73 -5.55 -2.20
C ASN A 10 14.99 -4.57 -1.26
N LYS A 11 15.14 -4.74 0.06
CA LYS A 11 14.57 -3.84 1.06
C LYS A 11 15.09 -2.41 0.89
N ASP A 12 16.41 -2.24 0.74
CA ASP A 12 17.02 -0.93 0.49
C ASP A 12 16.50 -0.27 -0.78
N LEU A 13 16.29 -1.06 -1.84
CA LEU A 13 15.71 -0.57 -3.09
C LEU A 13 14.27 -0.08 -2.88
N TRP A 14 13.44 -0.85 -2.16
CA TRP A 14 12.06 -0.46 -1.89
C TRP A 14 11.96 0.76 -0.97
N ASN A 15 12.80 0.85 0.07
CA ASN A 15 12.92 2.05 0.91
C ASN A 15 13.23 3.30 0.06
N LYS A 16 14.21 3.21 -0.85
CA LYS A 16 14.56 4.33 -1.76
C LYS A 16 13.42 4.68 -2.72
N ARG A 17 12.69 3.70 -3.23
CA ARG A 17 11.56 3.92 -4.15
C ARG A 17 10.42 4.70 -3.51
N VAL A 18 10.20 4.61 -2.20
CA VAL A 18 9.16 5.38 -1.49
C VAL A 18 9.30 6.87 -1.78
N ALA A 19 10.51 7.43 -1.70
CA ALA A 19 10.75 8.85 -1.92
C ALA A 19 10.45 9.33 -3.35
N ILE A 20 10.59 8.43 -4.32
CA ILE A 20 10.30 8.68 -5.75
C ILE A 20 8.78 8.51 -5.98
N HIS A 21 8.23 7.39 -5.55
CA HIS A 21 6.84 7.00 -5.77
C HIS A 21 5.86 7.98 -5.11
N LYS A 22 6.17 8.49 -3.91
CA LYS A 22 5.30 9.48 -3.24
C LYS A 22 5.14 10.80 -4.01
N LYS A 23 6.06 11.11 -4.92
CA LYS A 23 6.06 12.31 -5.76
C LYS A 23 5.61 12.02 -7.20
N SER A 24 5.40 10.75 -7.53
CA SER A 24 5.08 10.33 -8.89
C SER A 24 3.59 10.50 -9.15
N GLU A 25 3.26 10.97 -10.35
CA GLU A 25 1.89 10.97 -10.88
C GLU A 25 1.28 9.56 -10.86
N LEU A 26 2.08 8.50 -10.99
CA LEU A 26 1.58 7.12 -10.95
C LEU A 26 0.77 6.80 -9.69
N TYR A 27 1.20 7.32 -8.54
CA TYR A 27 0.55 7.03 -7.26
C TYR A 27 -0.49 8.09 -6.85
N GLU A 28 -0.58 9.21 -7.57
CA GLU A 28 -1.58 10.29 -7.36
C GLU A 28 -1.86 10.58 -5.87
N VAL A 29 -0.81 10.67 -5.03
CA VAL A 29 -0.96 10.72 -3.55
C VAL A 29 -1.82 11.91 -3.11
N GLU A 30 -1.68 13.05 -3.78
CA GLU A 30 -2.51 14.23 -3.49
C GLU A 30 -3.97 14.03 -3.91
N GLY A 31 -4.23 13.31 -5.00
CA GLY A 31 -5.58 12.87 -5.37
C GLY A 31 -6.16 11.90 -4.34
N PHE A 32 -5.35 10.95 -3.87
CA PHE A 32 -5.76 9.99 -2.84
C PHE A 32 -6.16 10.67 -1.52
N LYS A 33 -5.37 11.66 -1.07
CA LYS A 33 -5.70 12.49 0.11
C LYS A 33 -7.00 13.27 -0.05
N LYS A 34 -7.33 13.66 -1.29
CA LYS A 34 -8.61 14.32 -1.64
C LYS A 34 -9.79 13.34 -1.79
N GLY A 35 -9.59 12.06 -1.51
CA GLY A 35 -10.66 11.05 -1.51
C GLY A 35 -10.67 10.12 -2.72
N LYS A 36 -9.75 10.28 -3.68
CA LYS A 36 -9.61 9.32 -4.79
C LYS A 36 -9.26 7.93 -4.24
N SER A 37 -9.89 6.90 -4.77
CA SER A 37 -9.51 5.50 -4.51
C SER A 37 -8.35 5.09 -5.42
N SER A 38 -7.44 4.27 -4.92
CA SER A 38 -6.40 3.63 -5.74
C SER A 38 -6.85 2.31 -6.38
N LEU A 39 -7.94 1.72 -5.86
CA LEU A 39 -8.51 0.47 -6.35
C LEU A 39 -9.02 0.61 -7.78
N GLN A 40 -8.69 -0.38 -8.59
CA GLN A 40 -9.15 -0.55 -9.95
C GLN A 40 -10.46 -1.32 -9.99
N HIS A 41 -11.13 -1.26 -11.14
CA HIS A 41 -12.43 -1.88 -11.35
C HIS A 41 -12.44 -3.39 -11.05
N ILE A 42 -11.45 -4.12 -11.54
CA ILE A 42 -11.32 -5.57 -11.35
C ILE A 42 -11.23 -5.95 -9.87
N GLU A 43 -10.53 -5.16 -9.06
CA GLU A 43 -10.38 -5.44 -7.63
C GLU A 43 -11.71 -5.33 -6.88
N LEU A 44 -12.52 -4.33 -7.25
CA LEU A 44 -13.85 -4.10 -6.69
C LEU A 44 -14.84 -5.21 -7.09
N GLU A 45 -14.78 -5.67 -8.33
CA GLU A 45 -15.67 -6.72 -8.84
C GLU A 45 -15.37 -8.08 -8.22
N GLU A 46 -14.09 -8.45 -8.17
CA GLU A 46 -13.68 -9.78 -7.71
C GLU A 46 -13.87 -9.96 -6.20
N LEU A 47 -13.67 -8.90 -5.41
CA LEU A 47 -13.85 -8.96 -3.94
C LEU A 47 -15.28 -8.62 -3.49
N GLY A 48 -16.02 -7.83 -4.27
CA GLY A 48 -17.39 -7.45 -3.98
C GLY A 48 -17.54 -6.66 -2.68
N GLU A 49 -18.63 -6.93 -1.94
CA GLU A 49 -18.94 -6.23 -0.69
C GLU A 49 -17.99 -6.65 0.44
N VAL A 50 -17.23 -5.70 0.99
CA VAL A 50 -16.19 -5.94 2.00
C VAL A 50 -16.50 -5.35 3.37
N LYS A 51 -17.59 -4.59 3.54
CA LYS A 51 -17.91 -3.89 4.78
C LYS A 51 -17.97 -4.85 5.97
N GLY A 52 -17.21 -4.52 7.01
CA GLY A 52 -17.12 -5.29 8.26
C GLY A 52 -16.23 -6.53 8.19
N LYS A 53 -15.71 -6.92 7.01
CA LYS A 53 -14.79 -8.06 6.88
C LYS A 53 -13.38 -7.68 7.36
N SER A 54 -12.64 -8.68 7.82
CA SER A 54 -11.21 -8.53 8.14
C SER A 54 -10.35 -8.91 6.94
N MET A 55 -9.30 -8.14 6.66
CA MET A 55 -8.39 -8.35 5.53
C MET A 55 -6.93 -8.18 5.96
N LEU A 56 -6.05 -9.01 5.42
CA LEU A 56 -4.60 -8.87 5.52
C LEU A 56 -4.06 -8.51 4.13
N HIS A 57 -3.47 -7.33 3.99
CA HIS A 57 -2.89 -6.87 2.73
C HIS A 57 -1.36 -6.96 2.81
N LEU A 58 -0.79 -7.97 2.15
CA LEU A 58 0.65 -8.24 2.12
C LEU A 58 1.35 -7.40 1.06
N GLN A 59 2.57 -6.94 1.38
CA GLN A 59 3.37 -6.07 0.52
C GLN A 59 2.62 -4.78 0.15
N CYS A 60 2.01 -4.15 1.16
CA CYS A 60 1.08 -3.05 0.93
C CYS A 60 1.76 -1.74 0.50
N HIS A 61 3.10 -1.70 0.45
CA HIS A 61 3.87 -0.48 0.24
C HIS A 61 3.40 0.63 1.21
N PHE A 62 3.22 1.86 0.74
CA PHE A 62 2.65 2.95 1.56
C PHE A 62 1.11 2.97 1.59
N GLY A 63 0.47 1.84 1.30
CA GLY A 63 -0.86 1.52 1.80
C GLY A 63 -2.04 2.18 1.09
N LEU A 64 -1.89 2.72 -0.12
CA LEU A 64 -3.03 3.37 -0.80
C LEU A 64 -4.21 2.41 -1.00
N ASP A 65 -3.97 1.18 -1.46
CA ASP A 65 -5.05 0.19 -1.63
C ASP A 65 -5.60 -0.29 -0.28
N THR A 66 -4.71 -0.50 0.70
CA THR A 66 -5.10 -0.82 2.09
C THR A 66 -6.10 0.19 2.63
N LEU A 67 -5.75 1.48 2.53
CA LEU A 67 -6.58 2.57 3.04
C LEU A 67 -7.84 2.76 2.18
N SER A 68 -7.78 2.49 0.88
CA SER A 68 -8.97 2.48 0.02
C SER A 68 -9.97 1.40 0.45
N TRP A 69 -9.50 0.19 0.77
CA TRP A 69 -10.35 -0.86 1.34
C TRP A 69 -10.93 -0.50 2.71
N VAL A 70 -10.15 0.19 3.55
CA VAL A 70 -10.65 0.74 4.83
C VAL A 70 -11.78 1.75 4.60
N ARG A 71 -11.66 2.64 3.60
CA ARG A 71 -12.73 3.59 3.23
C ARG A 71 -14.01 2.89 2.78
N LEU A 72 -13.91 1.69 2.20
CA LEU A 72 -15.06 0.83 1.86
C LEU A 72 -15.62 0.04 3.06
N GLY A 73 -15.06 0.23 4.26
CA GLY A 73 -15.55 -0.33 5.51
C GLY A 73 -14.95 -1.68 5.89
N ALA A 74 -13.92 -2.14 5.20
CA ALA A 74 -13.15 -3.30 5.63
C ALA A 74 -12.25 -2.96 6.84
N LYS A 75 -11.94 -3.96 7.67
CA LYS A 75 -10.94 -3.87 8.74
C LYS A 75 -9.63 -4.47 8.23
N VAL A 76 -8.71 -3.62 7.82
CA VAL A 76 -7.52 -4.06 7.08
C VAL A 76 -6.25 -3.90 7.91
N THR A 77 -5.41 -4.93 7.92
CA THR A 77 -4.01 -4.85 8.38
C THR A 77 -3.10 -4.86 7.16
N GLY A 78 -2.38 -3.76 6.91
CA GLY A 78 -1.34 -3.70 5.89
C GLY A 78 0.01 -4.16 6.43
N VAL A 79 0.75 -4.96 5.66
CA VAL A 79 2.09 -5.44 6.03
C VAL A 79 3.06 -5.14 4.89
N ASP A 80 4.18 -4.50 5.22
CA ASP A 80 5.28 -4.29 4.31
C ASP A 80 6.60 -4.37 5.08
N PHE A 81 7.66 -4.85 4.42
CA PHE A 81 9.01 -4.95 4.97
C PHE A 81 9.83 -3.65 4.84
N SER A 82 9.32 -2.65 4.12
CA SER A 82 9.92 -1.34 3.91
C SER A 82 9.46 -0.40 5.02
N GLU A 83 10.36 -0.04 5.94
CA GLU A 83 9.99 0.87 7.03
C GLU A 83 9.54 2.23 6.50
N GLU A 84 10.22 2.76 5.48
CA GLU A 84 9.89 4.03 4.85
C GLU A 84 8.46 4.01 4.25
N ALA A 85 8.03 2.86 3.73
CA ALA A 85 6.70 2.73 3.16
C ALA A 85 5.63 2.73 4.25
N ILE A 86 5.86 1.99 5.35
CA ILE A 86 4.94 1.96 6.49
C ILE A 86 4.87 3.31 7.21
N ASP A 87 5.98 4.02 7.35
CA ASP A 87 6.00 5.34 7.97
C ASP A 87 5.24 6.36 7.11
N LEU A 88 5.40 6.30 5.79
CA LEU A 88 4.57 7.11 4.89
C LEU A 88 3.09 6.72 5.01
N ALA A 89 2.74 5.43 5.02
CA ALA A 89 1.36 4.98 5.13
C ALA A 89 0.65 5.52 6.38
N LYS A 90 1.36 5.56 7.52
CA LYS A 90 0.83 6.10 8.79
C LYS A 90 0.60 7.61 8.78
N SER A 91 1.21 8.32 7.82
CA SER A 91 1.09 9.77 7.68
C SER A 91 0.00 10.22 6.68
N LEU A 92 -0.68 9.27 6.02
CA LEU A 92 -1.76 9.50 5.06
C LEU A 92 -3.14 9.41 5.70
#